data_AF-F0ZAT9-F1
#
_entry.id   AF-F0ZAT9-F1
#
_cell.length_a   1.000
_cell.length_b   1.000
_cell.length_c   1.000
_cell.angle_alpha   90.00
_cell.angle_beta   90.00
_cell.angle_gamma   90.00
#
_symmetry.space_group_name_H-M   'P 1'
#
loop_
_entity.id
_entity.type
_entity.pdbx_description
1 polymer ?
#
loop_
_entity_poly.entity_id
_entity_poly.type
_entity_poly.pdbx_seq_one_letter_code
_entity_poly.pdbx_strand_id
1 'polypeptide(L)'
;MKTKKICIIGGESTFKTTLSKNLSKYFDCLWSEEFARIYFKDRDFDRYPFCDEDFINVCKGQIEIENNCLEKKPKYLICDTCPLITLIWSDTLIGKYSTKILEYVNKSNYDLYLLLDYNTKWVHDELRLIPEEKERELFQLKLIEKCNELSIHYHHLFGSYEERERMAIEIIEKTFVN
;
A
#
# COMPACT_ATOMS: atom_id res chain seq x y z
N MET A 1 17.12 -16.74 -8.48
CA MET A 1 16.95 -16.22 -7.11
C MET A 1 15.47 -15.87 -6.92
N LYS A 2 14.92 -16.03 -5.72
CA LYS A 2 13.53 -15.60 -5.43
C LYS A 2 13.49 -14.07 -5.40
N THR A 3 12.55 -13.45 -6.11
CA THR A 3 12.30 -12.00 -6.04
C THR A 3 11.99 -11.58 -4.62
N LYS A 4 12.59 -10.47 -4.16
CA LYS A 4 12.23 -9.83 -2.89
C LYS A 4 11.13 -8.80 -3.12
N LYS A 5 10.02 -8.93 -2.40
CA LYS A 5 8.90 -7.98 -2.46
C LYS A 5 9.00 -6.99 -1.32
N ILE A 6 9.11 -5.70 -1.64
CA ILE A 6 9.13 -4.60 -0.68
C ILE A 6 7.82 -3.85 -0.82
N CYS A 7 6.99 -3.87 0.22
CA CYS A 7 5.66 -3.27 0.21
C CYS A 7 5.66 -1.92 0.91
N ILE A 8 5.11 -0.91 0.24
CA ILE A 8 4.88 0.41 0.84
C ILE A 8 3.42 0.47 1.30
N ILE A 9 3.23 0.65 2.60
CA ILE A 9 1.92 0.72 3.25
C ILE A 9 1.73 2.09 3.91
N GLY A 10 0.48 2.51 4.06
CA GLY A 10 0.11 3.79 4.67
C GLY A 10 -1.18 4.37 4.09
N GLY A 11 -1.72 5.39 4.74
CA GLY A 11 -2.92 6.11 4.29
C GLY A 11 -2.71 6.87 2.99
N GLU A 12 -3.77 7.51 2.50
CA GLU A 12 -3.68 8.40 1.34
C GLU A 12 -2.81 9.64 1.62
N SER A 13 -2.33 10.27 0.53
CA SER A 13 -1.50 11.49 0.60
C SER A 13 -0.16 11.35 1.33
N THR A 14 0.31 10.13 1.63
CA THR A 14 1.56 9.89 2.36
C THR A 14 2.81 9.70 1.48
N PHE A 15 2.72 9.97 0.17
CA PHE A 15 3.77 9.78 -0.86
C PHE A 15 4.09 8.32 -1.27
N LYS A 16 3.22 7.33 -1.00
CA LYS A 16 3.46 5.92 -1.38
C LYS A 16 3.87 5.74 -2.84
N THR A 17 3.05 6.21 -3.78
CA THR A 17 3.34 6.11 -5.22
C THR A 17 4.63 6.81 -5.63
N THR A 18 4.91 7.99 -5.05
CA THR A 18 6.14 8.73 -5.35
C THR A 18 7.36 7.95 -4.87
N LEU A 19 7.32 7.47 -3.63
CA LEU A 19 8.41 6.68 -3.06
C LEU A 19 8.60 5.37 -3.83
N SER A 20 7.52 4.66 -4.17
CA SER A 20 7.59 3.41 -4.93
C SER A 20 8.29 3.58 -6.27
N LYS A 21 7.94 4.63 -7.03
CA LYS A 21 8.58 4.98 -8.31
C LYS A 21 10.05 5.37 -8.13
N ASN A 22 10.39 6.06 -7.06
CA ASN A 22 11.78 6.49 -6.86
C ASN A 22 12.67 5.34 -6.41
N LEU A 23 12.18 4.47 -5.51
CA LEU A 23 12.90 3.25 -5.12
C LEU A 23 13.08 2.32 -6.32
N SER A 24 12.07 2.19 -7.19
CA SER A 24 12.20 1.35 -8.39
C SER A 24 13.29 1.87 -9.34
N LYS A 25 13.42 3.19 -9.49
CA LYS A 25 14.52 3.81 -10.26
C LYS A 25 15.87 3.63 -9.58
N TYR A 26 15.96 3.86 -8.27
CA TYR A 26 17.22 3.75 -7.52
C TYR A 26 17.79 2.33 -7.57
N PHE A 27 16.94 1.32 -7.38
CA PHE A 27 17.35 -0.08 -7.40
C PHE A 27 17.30 -0.76 -8.78
N ASP A 28 17.02 0.01 -9.84
CA ASP A 28 16.81 -0.48 -11.21
C ASP A 28 15.90 -1.73 -11.24
N CYS A 29 14.70 -1.60 -10.68
CA CYS A 29 13.75 -2.69 -10.55
C CYS A 29 12.32 -2.29 -10.90
N LEU A 30 11.43 -3.28 -10.88
CA LEU A 30 10.02 -3.08 -11.20
C LEU A 30 9.26 -2.56 -9.99
N TRP A 31 8.15 -1.86 -10.27
CA TRP A 31 7.14 -1.55 -9.28
C TRP A 31 5.74 -1.93 -9.77
N SER A 32 4.89 -2.37 -8.87
CA SER A 32 3.44 -2.48 -9.11
C SER A 32 2.75 -1.21 -8.61
N GLU A 33 1.82 -0.70 -9.41
CA GLU A 33 1.02 0.47 -9.04
C GLU A 33 -0.18 0.11 -8.16
N GLU A 34 -0.80 1.13 -7.54
CA GLU A 34 -2.02 0.99 -6.74
C GLU A 34 -3.23 0.72 -7.66
N PHE A 35 -3.69 -0.53 -7.72
CA PHE A 35 -4.79 -0.95 -8.60
C PHE A 35 -6.11 -0.24 -8.28
N ALA A 36 -6.34 0.15 -7.01
CA ALA A 36 -7.54 0.90 -6.62
C ALA A 36 -7.70 2.19 -7.44
N ARG A 37 -6.60 2.87 -7.77
CA ARG A 37 -6.62 4.09 -8.61
C ARG A 37 -7.03 3.82 -10.05
N ILE A 38 -6.79 2.62 -10.54
CA ILE A 38 -7.23 2.18 -11.86
C ILE A 38 -8.70 1.77 -11.81
N TYR A 39 -9.06 0.96 -10.81
CA TYR A 39 -10.39 0.37 -10.67
C TYR A 39 -11.49 1.42 -10.45
N PHE A 40 -11.21 2.42 -9.63
CA PHE A 40 -12.17 3.48 -9.30
C PHE A 40 -12.08 4.71 -10.20
N LYS A 41 -11.19 4.69 -11.19
CA LYS A 41 -11.02 5.83 -12.10
C LYS A 41 -12.35 6.17 -12.79
N ASP A 42 -12.70 7.44 -12.80
CA ASP A 42 -13.90 7.98 -13.46
C ASP A 42 -15.23 7.41 -12.91
N ARG A 43 -15.23 6.78 -11.72
CA ARG A 43 -16.44 6.24 -11.10
C ARG A 43 -17.32 7.36 -10.53
N ASP A 44 -18.60 7.31 -10.87
CA ASP A 44 -19.64 8.11 -10.24
C ASP A 44 -20.04 7.47 -8.89
N PHE A 45 -19.48 7.96 -7.80
CA PHE A 45 -19.74 7.45 -6.45
C PHE A 45 -21.11 7.80 -5.89
N ASP A 46 -21.76 8.85 -6.41
CA ASP A 46 -23.12 9.22 -6.02
C ASP A 46 -24.11 8.18 -6.53
N ARG A 47 -23.88 7.69 -7.77
CA ARG A 47 -24.71 6.65 -8.38
C ARG A 47 -24.29 5.23 -7.98
N TYR A 48 -23.00 5.02 -7.78
CA TYR A 48 -22.41 3.70 -7.50
C TYR A 48 -21.50 3.79 -6.26
N PRO A 49 -22.06 3.87 -5.05
CA PRO A 49 -21.26 3.94 -3.82
C PRO A 49 -20.40 2.69 -3.65
N PHE A 50 -19.39 2.78 -2.77
CA PHE A 50 -18.53 1.64 -2.44
C PHE A 50 -19.33 0.44 -1.94
N CYS A 51 -18.94 -0.75 -2.37
CA CYS A 51 -19.49 -2.00 -1.86
C CYS A 51 -18.39 -3.04 -1.58
N ASP A 52 -18.72 -4.10 -0.84
CA ASP A 52 -17.77 -5.16 -0.47
C ASP A 52 -17.11 -5.82 -1.70
N GLU A 53 -17.87 -6.00 -2.78
CA GLU A 53 -17.37 -6.59 -4.03
C GLU A 53 -16.29 -5.72 -4.68
N ASP A 54 -16.35 -4.39 -4.51
CA ASP A 54 -15.29 -3.50 -5.01
C ASP A 54 -13.96 -3.81 -4.35
N PHE A 55 -13.94 -3.93 -3.03
CA PHE A 55 -12.71 -4.20 -2.28
C PHE A 55 -12.17 -5.62 -2.56
N ILE A 56 -13.04 -6.60 -2.81
CA ILE A 56 -12.64 -7.93 -3.28
C ILE A 56 -11.95 -7.83 -4.65
N ASN A 57 -12.53 -7.09 -5.59
CA ASN A 57 -11.95 -6.90 -6.92
C ASN A 57 -10.65 -6.10 -6.88
N VAL A 58 -10.54 -5.11 -5.98
CA VAL A 58 -9.31 -4.36 -5.77
C VAL A 58 -8.19 -5.28 -5.28
N CYS A 59 -8.45 -6.14 -4.28
CA CYS A 59 -7.47 -7.13 -3.82
C CYS A 59 -7.01 -8.06 -4.96
N LYS A 60 -7.96 -8.56 -5.75
CA LYS A 60 -7.67 -9.44 -6.88
C LYS A 60 -6.77 -8.76 -7.92
N GLY A 61 -7.13 -7.55 -8.34
CA GLY A 61 -6.37 -6.81 -9.35
C GLY A 61 -5.00 -6.37 -8.85
N GLN A 62 -4.86 -6.01 -7.56
CA GLN A 62 -3.57 -5.70 -6.96
C GLN A 62 -2.61 -6.91 -7.04
N ILE A 63 -3.11 -8.10 -6.67
CA ILE A 63 -2.33 -9.35 -6.76
C ILE A 63 -1.99 -9.69 -8.21
N GLU A 64 -2.91 -9.45 -9.15
CA GLU A 64 -2.68 -9.71 -10.57
C GLU A 64 -1.57 -8.81 -11.15
N ILE A 65 -1.57 -7.50 -10.83
CA ILE A 65 -0.50 -6.60 -11.24
C ILE A 65 0.83 -7.03 -10.63
N GLU A 66 0.86 -7.38 -9.34
CA GLU A 66 2.07 -7.90 -8.69
C GLU A 66 2.59 -9.16 -9.39
N ASN A 67 1.72 -10.13 -9.68
CA ASN A 67 2.10 -11.37 -10.36
C ASN A 67 2.66 -11.11 -11.76
N ASN A 68 2.06 -10.21 -12.53
CA ASN A 68 2.55 -9.81 -13.86
C ASN A 68 3.97 -9.21 -13.77
N CYS A 69 4.28 -8.46 -12.72
CA CYS A 69 5.65 -8.00 -12.48
C CYS A 69 6.60 -9.16 -12.13
N LEU A 70 6.14 -10.14 -11.35
CA LEU A 70 6.94 -11.30 -10.93
C LEU A 70 7.31 -12.24 -12.09
N GLU A 71 6.52 -12.30 -13.16
CA GLU A 71 6.83 -13.10 -14.36
C GLU A 71 8.16 -12.70 -15.02
N LYS A 72 8.53 -11.42 -14.88
CA LYS A 72 9.81 -10.87 -15.35
C LYS A 72 11.00 -11.27 -14.46
N LYS A 73 10.74 -11.98 -13.35
CA LYS A 73 11.72 -12.48 -12.37
C LYS A 73 12.71 -11.40 -11.91
N PRO A 74 12.23 -10.19 -11.52
CA PRO A 74 13.14 -9.14 -11.10
C PRO A 74 13.83 -9.53 -9.78
N LYS A 75 15.01 -8.96 -9.51
CA LYS A 75 15.66 -9.14 -8.20
C LYS A 75 14.75 -8.60 -7.09
N TYR A 76 14.24 -7.39 -7.27
CA TYR A 76 13.33 -6.70 -6.36
C TYR A 76 12.02 -6.32 -7.07
N LEU A 77 10.93 -6.28 -6.31
CA LEU A 77 9.66 -5.70 -6.72
C LEU A 77 9.18 -4.74 -5.63
N ILE A 78 9.04 -3.46 -5.98
CA ILE A 78 8.43 -2.46 -5.10
C ILE A 78 6.91 -2.48 -5.28
N CYS A 79 6.15 -2.73 -4.22
CA CYS A 79 4.70 -2.81 -4.29
C CYS A 79 4.10 -1.52 -3.73
N ASP A 80 3.49 -0.70 -4.59
CA ASP A 80 2.69 0.45 -4.16
C ASP A 80 1.34 -0.05 -3.66
N THR A 81 1.28 -0.30 -2.36
CA THR A 81 0.16 -0.90 -1.62
C THR A 81 0.03 -2.43 -1.72
N CYS A 82 -0.88 -2.96 -0.89
CA CYS A 82 -1.21 -4.38 -0.82
C CYS A 82 -2.66 -4.59 -0.33
N PRO A 83 -3.18 -5.85 -0.36
CA PRO A 83 -4.51 -6.17 0.15
C PRO A 83 -4.79 -5.76 1.59
N LEU A 84 -3.76 -5.62 2.44
CA LEU A 84 -3.94 -5.11 3.80
C LEU A 84 -4.50 -3.69 3.80
N ILE A 85 -4.03 -2.83 2.89
CA ILE A 85 -4.53 -1.46 2.77
C ILE A 85 -5.97 -1.45 2.27
N THR A 86 -6.31 -2.33 1.32
CA THR A 86 -7.69 -2.52 0.86
C THR A 86 -8.62 -2.96 1.99
N LEU A 87 -8.15 -3.81 2.91
CA LEU A 87 -8.90 -4.20 4.10
C LEU A 87 -9.22 -3.00 4.99
N ILE A 88 -8.23 -2.16 5.30
CA ILE A 88 -8.45 -0.96 6.12
C ILE A 88 -9.39 0.02 5.43
N TRP A 89 -9.32 0.17 4.10
CA TRP A 89 -10.26 0.99 3.34
C TRP A 89 -11.69 0.47 3.35
N SER A 90 -11.88 -0.85 3.22
CA SER A 90 -13.20 -1.47 3.32
C SER A 90 -13.83 -1.18 4.69
N ASP A 91 -13.07 -1.38 5.77
CA ASP A 91 -13.53 -1.04 7.11
C ASP A 91 -13.86 0.46 7.27
N THR A 92 -13.00 1.32 6.73
CA THR A 92 -13.14 2.78 6.87
C THR A 92 -14.35 3.33 6.10
N LEU A 93 -14.60 2.83 4.89
CA LEU A 93 -15.62 3.40 3.99
C LEU A 93 -16.99 2.73 4.12
N ILE A 94 -17.04 1.43 4.41
CA ILE A 94 -18.30 0.66 4.48
C ILE A 94 -18.50 -0.03 5.84
N GLY A 95 -17.61 0.20 6.82
CA GLY A 95 -17.75 -0.26 8.20
C GLY A 95 -17.51 -1.77 8.41
N LYS A 96 -17.02 -2.48 7.39
CA LYS A 96 -16.75 -3.92 7.44
C LYS A 96 -15.80 -4.36 6.31
N TYR A 97 -15.27 -5.56 6.44
CA TYR A 97 -14.59 -6.28 5.37
C TYR A 97 -15.02 -7.75 5.36
N SER A 98 -15.14 -8.36 4.19
CA SER A 98 -15.45 -9.79 4.08
C SER A 98 -14.24 -10.69 4.39
N THR A 99 -14.52 -11.96 4.72
CA THR A 99 -13.49 -12.98 4.92
C THR A 99 -12.62 -13.20 3.69
N LYS A 100 -13.17 -12.97 2.48
CA LYS A 100 -12.41 -13.05 1.22
C LYS A 100 -11.27 -12.03 1.17
N ILE A 101 -11.48 -10.81 1.65
CA ILE A 101 -10.41 -9.79 1.72
C ILE A 101 -9.32 -10.26 2.67
N LEU A 102 -9.69 -10.80 3.84
CA LEU A 102 -8.74 -11.35 4.81
C LEU A 102 -7.95 -12.54 4.22
N GLU A 103 -8.58 -13.39 3.42
CA GLU A 103 -7.87 -14.46 2.70
C GLU A 103 -6.81 -13.91 1.75
N TYR A 104 -7.09 -12.82 1.02
CA TYR A 104 -6.09 -12.17 0.17
C TYR A 104 -4.94 -11.58 0.97
N VAL A 105 -5.22 -10.97 2.13
CA VAL A 105 -4.18 -10.49 3.04
C VAL A 105 -3.28 -11.64 3.47
N ASN A 106 -3.85 -12.73 3.96
CA ASN A 106 -3.10 -13.90 4.46
C ASN A 106 -2.31 -14.64 3.36
N LYS A 107 -2.78 -14.60 2.11
CA LYS A 107 -2.06 -15.18 0.96
C LYS A 107 -0.97 -14.26 0.42
N SER A 108 -1.04 -12.95 0.71
CA SER A 108 -0.07 -11.97 0.24
C SER A 108 1.16 -11.97 1.14
N ASN A 109 2.30 -12.31 0.56
CA ASN A 109 3.57 -12.34 1.27
C ASN A 109 4.48 -11.24 0.72
N TYR A 110 5.10 -10.48 1.63
CA TYR A 110 6.10 -9.46 1.32
C TYR A 110 7.29 -9.66 2.26
N ASP A 111 8.51 -9.49 1.74
CA ASP A 111 9.74 -9.71 2.50
C ASP A 111 10.08 -8.51 3.39
N LEU A 112 9.53 -7.33 3.09
CA LEU A 112 9.74 -6.09 3.84
C LEU A 112 8.50 -5.19 3.71
N TYR A 113 8.04 -4.62 4.82
CA TYR A 113 6.99 -3.59 4.83
C TYR A 113 7.58 -2.25 5.30
N LEU A 114 7.25 -1.19 4.58
CA LEU A 114 7.62 0.19 4.87
C LEU A 114 6.34 1.00 5.12
N LEU A 115 6.10 1.42 6.35
CA LEU A 115 4.94 2.22 6.74
C LEU A 115 5.27 3.71 6.62
N LEU A 116 4.56 4.42 5.73
CA LEU A 116 4.68 5.87 5.63
C LEU A 116 3.82 6.59 6.66
N ASP A 117 4.42 7.58 7.30
CA ASP A 117 3.74 8.37 8.30
C ASP A 117 2.62 9.26 7.73
N TYR A 118 1.50 9.38 8.46
CA TYR A 118 0.34 10.15 8.01
C TYR A 118 0.59 11.65 7.96
N ASN A 119 1.53 12.15 8.78
CA ASN A 119 1.80 13.58 8.97
C ASN A 119 2.46 14.20 7.73
N THR A 120 1.63 14.46 6.74
CA THR A 120 1.96 15.02 5.42
C THR A 120 0.88 16.02 5.05
N LYS A 121 1.25 17.01 4.22
CA LYS A 121 0.28 17.97 3.71
C LYS A 121 -0.74 17.25 2.84
N TRP A 122 -2.01 17.53 3.09
CA TRP A 122 -3.09 17.08 2.22
C TRP A 122 -2.89 17.63 0.80
N VAL A 123 -3.10 16.77 -0.20
CA VAL A 123 -3.15 17.16 -1.61
C VAL A 123 -4.50 16.69 -2.11
N HIS A 124 -5.31 17.55 -2.71
CA HIS A 124 -6.62 17.14 -3.23
C HIS A 124 -6.47 16.31 -4.51
N ASP A 125 -7.18 15.18 -4.62
CA ASP A 125 -7.49 14.48 -5.88
C ASP A 125 -8.88 13.81 -5.78
N GLU A 126 -9.43 13.34 -6.91
CA GLU A 126 -10.80 12.79 -6.99
C GLU A 126 -11.02 11.48 -6.20
N LEU A 127 -9.95 10.76 -5.84
CA LEU A 127 -10.02 9.46 -5.16
C LEU A 127 -9.55 9.55 -3.71
N ARG A 128 -9.39 10.76 -3.19
CA ARG A 128 -8.95 11.04 -1.83
C ARG A 128 -10.14 11.38 -0.94
N LEU A 129 -10.32 10.62 0.14
CA LEU A 129 -11.62 10.48 0.80
C LEU A 129 -11.67 11.00 2.25
N ILE A 130 -10.53 11.05 2.94
CA ILE A 130 -10.39 11.44 4.35
C ILE A 130 -9.43 12.63 4.52
N PRO A 131 -9.83 13.86 4.10
CA PRO A 131 -8.97 15.04 4.17
C PRO A 131 -8.58 15.43 5.59
N GLU A 132 -9.43 15.11 6.56
CA GLU A 132 -9.25 15.51 7.95
C GLU A 132 -8.07 14.76 8.59
N GLU A 133 -7.18 15.50 9.25
CA GLU A 133 -5.99 14.93 9.89
C GLU A 133 -6.33 13.83 10.89
N LYS A 134 -7.40 14.02 11.67
CA LYS A 134 -7.88 13.05 12.64
C LYS A 134 -8.35 11.73 11.99
N GLU A 135 -8.95 11.79 10.80
CA GLU A 135 -9.36 10.59 10.08
C GLU A 135 -8.14 9.84 9.52
N ARG A 136 -7.13 10.57 9.04
CA ARG A 136 -5.86 10.00 8.58
C ARG A 136 -5.07 9.36 9.72
N GLU A 137 -5.05 9.98 10.89
CA GLU A 137 -4.50 9.41 12.12
C GLU A 137 -5.23 8.12 12.49
N LEU A 138 -6.58 8.14 12.51
CA LEU A 138 -7.39 6.96 12.80
C LEU A 138 -7.15 5.82 11.80
N PHE A 139 -7.03 6.13 10.51
CA PHE A 139 -6.67 5.15 9.48
C PHE A 139 -5.32 4.48 9.80
N GLN A 140 -4.31 5.27 10.18
CA GLN A 140 -3.00 4.73 10.52
C GLN A 140 -3.05 3.88 11.79
N LEU A 141 -3.81 4.29 12.81
CA LEU A 141 -4.00 3.51 14.03
C LEU A 141 -4.65 2.15 13.71
N LYS A 142 -5.71 2.11 12.89
CA LYS A 142 -6.33 0.86 12.43
C LYS A 142 -5.36 -0.03 11.67
N LEU A 143 -4.52 0.56 10.82
CA LEU A 143 -3.49 -0.18 10.08
C LEU A 143 -2.44 -0.79 11.04
N ILE A 144 -1.96 -0.02 12.01
CA ILE A 144 -0.99 -0.50 13.02
C ILE A 144 -1.60 -1.62 13.87
N GLU A 145 -2.85 -1.46 14.32
CA GLU A 145 -3.58 -2.50 15.06
C GLU A 145 -3.68 -3.79 14.23
N LYS A 146 -4.08 -3.69 12.95
CA LYS A 146 -4.18 -4.85 12.06
C LYS A 146 -2.82 -5.50 11.79
N CYS A 147 -1.76 -4.71 11.64
CA CYS A 147 -0.40 -5.24 11.54
C CYS A 147 -0.02 -6.06 12.78
N ASN A 148 -0.32 -5.56 13.98
CA ASN A 148 -0.05 -6.27 15.23
C ASN A 148 -0.85 -7.57 15.34
N GLU A 149 -2.15 -7.53 15.04
CA GLU A 149 -3.01 -8.73 15.02
C GLU A 149 -2.49 -9.80 14.06
N LEU A 150 -2.01 -9.40 12.89
CA LEU A 150 -1.51 -10.30 11.85
C LEU A 150 0.00 -10.60 11.97
N SER A 151 0.66 -10.08 13.01
CA SER A 151 2.12 -10.21 13.21
C SER A 151 2.94 -9.74 12.00
N ILE A 152 2.46 -8.68 11.33
CA ILE A 152 3.16 -8.02 10.23
C ILE A 152 4.14 -7.00 10.80
N HIS A 153 5.42 -7.30 10.67
CA HIS A 153 6.49 -6.37 11.03
C HIS A 153 6.72 -5.35 9.91
N TYR A 154 6.88 -4.09 10.28
CA TYR A 154 7.14 -2.99 9.36
C TYR A 154 8.21 -2.05 9.91
N HIS A 155 8.85 -1.30 9.01
CA HIS A 155 9.67 -0.15 9.38
C HIS A 155 8.86 1.13 9.17
N HIS A 156 8.77 1.95 10.21
CA HIS A 156 8.07 3.23 10.14
C HIS A 156 9.00 4.30 9.56
N LEU A 157 8.55 4.97 8.50
CA LEU A 157 9.25 6.05 7.82
C LEU A 157 8.53 7.37 8.11
N PHE A 158 9.25 8.32 8.71
CA PHE A 158 8.74 9.60 9.18
C PHE A 158 9.65 10.76 8.74
N GLY A 159 9.22 11.99 9.00
CA GLY A 159 9.95 13.19 8.57
C GLY A 159 9.57 13.67 7.17
N SER A 160 10.48 14.42 6.53
CA SER A 160 10.33 14.93 5.16
C SER A 160 10.30 13.80 4.13
N TYR A 161 9.97 14.13 2.89
CA TYR A 161 10.01 13.15 1.80
C TYR A 161 11.43 12.57 1.62
N GLU A 162 12.44 13.44 1.62
CA GLU A 162 13.85 13.08 1.44
C GLU A 162 14.36 12.20 2.59
N GLU A 163 13.93 12.48 3.83
CA GLU A 163 14.26 11.66 4.99
C GLU A 163 13.66 10.26 4.88
N ARG A 164 12.38 10.16 4.49
CA ARG A 164 11.69 8.87 4.28
C ARG A 164 12.34 8.06 3.16
N GLU A 165 12.69 8.71 2.05
CA GLU A 165 13.35 8.06 0.92
C GLU A 165 14.73 7.52 1.32
N ARG A 166 15.54 8.33 2.01
CA ARG A 166 16.84 7.88 2.53
C ARG A 166 16.69 6.69 3.49
N MET A 167 15.76 6.77 4.45
CA MET A 167 15.49 5.67 5.38
C MET A 167 15.10 4.38 4.64
N ALA A 168 14.20 4.47 3.65
CA ALA A 168 13.76 3.32 2.87
C ALA A 168 14.94 2.64 2.15
N ILE A 169 15.81 3.41 1.51
CA ILE A 169 17.02 2.90 0.83
C ILE A 169 17.93 2.17 1.83
N GLU A 170 18.27 2.83 2.94
CA GLU A 170 19.15 2.26 3.97
C GLU A 170 18.60 0.93 4.54
N ILE A 171 17.29 0.87 4.77
CA ILE A 171 16.62 -0.34 5.27
C ILE A 171 16.67 -1.46 4.23
N ILE A 172 16.34 -1.19 2.97
CA ILE A 172 16.36 -2.19 1.89
C ILE A 172 17.78 -2.75 1.68
N GLU A 173 18.79 -1.86 1.63
CA GLU A 173 20.19 -2.26 1.46
C GLU A 173 20.65 -3.14 2.62
N LYS A 174 20.40 -2.71 3.87
CA LYS A 174 20.75 -3.48 5.07
C LYS A 174 20.05 -4.84 5.13
N THR A 175 18.84 -4.95 4.57
CA THR A 175 18.02 -6.17 4.65
C THR A 175 18.39 -7.19 3.58
N PHE A 176 18.75 -6.76 2.37
CA PHE A 176 18.88 -7.67 1.21
C PHE A 176 20.21 -7.58 0.42
N VAL A 177 21.05 -6.59 0.67
CA VAL A 177 22.28 -6.34 -0.11
C VAL A 177 23.56 -6.84 0.58
N ASN A 178 23.48 -7.25 1.86
CA ASN A 178 24.59 -7.90 2.57
C ASN A 178 25.06 -9.19 1.86
#